data_AF-A0A1G0RSS6-F1
#
_entry.id   AF-A0A1G0RSS6-F1
#
_cell.length_a   1.000
_cell.length_b   1.000
_cell.length_c   1.000
_cell.angle_alpha   90.00
_cell.angle_beta   90.00
_cell.angle_gamma   90.00
#
_symmetry.space_group_name_H-M   'P 1'
#
loop_
_entity.id
_entity.type
_entity.pdbx_description
1 polymer ?
#
loop_
_entity_poly.entity_id
_entity_poly.type
_entity_poly.pdbx_seq_one_letter_code
_entity_poly.pdbx_strand_id
1 'polypeptide(L)'
;MKTAIVIGATGLIGKHLTKFLLDDPAYSSVKVFVRRTLNISNPKLEEHVVDFDEISIWKDKITGDELYSAMGTTIKKAGSKEAQYKIDVTYQYEFAKAAVENGVRDYFLVSSSGANAKSKLFYMRIKGELEEKVKLLPFNKIRIFR
;
A
#
# COMPACT_ATOMS: atom_id res chain seq x y z
N MET A 1 9.93 19.50 1.62
CA MET A 1 9.29 18.51 2.51
C MET A 1 8.47 17.58 1.63
N LYS A 2 8.41 16.30 1.98
CA LYS A 2 7.77 15.26 1.16
C LYS A 2 6.32 15.03 1.57
N THR A 3 5.56 14.42 0.67
CA THR A 3 4.23 13.86 0.92
C THR A 3 4.31 12.34 0.85
N ALA A 4 4.00 11.67 1.95
CA ALA A 4 3.90 10.22 1.99
C ALA A 4 2.47 9.77 1.66
N ILE A 5 2.33 8.68 0.92
CA ILE A 5 1.07 8.00 0.67
C ILE A 5 1.14 6.63 1.35
N VAL A 6 0.11 6.26 2.12
CA VAL A 6 0.08 4.97 2.84
C VAL A 6 -1.20 4.20 2.52
N ILE A 7 -1.03 2.95 2.11
CA ILE A 7 -2.11 1.95 2.08
C ILE A 7 -1.87 0.87 3.12
N GLY A 8 -2.95 0.37 3.73
CA GLY A 8 -2.85 -0.56 4.86
C GLY A 8 -2.63 0.11 6.22
N ALA A 9 -2.90 1.42 6.35
CA ALA A 9 -2.72 2.20 7.58
C ALA A 9 -3.53 1.68 8.80
N THR A 10 -4.56 0.86 8.57
CA THR A 10 -5.35 0.21 9.65
C THR A 10 -4.74 -1.11 10.15
N GLY A 11 -3.75 -1.66 9.44
CA GLY A 11 -3.04 -2.89 9.80
C GLY A 11 -1.96 -2.66 10.85
N LEU A 12 -1.36 -3.74 11.37
CA LEU A 12 -0.34 -3.66 12.42
C LEU A 12 0.83 -2.76 11.99
N ILE A 13 1.48 -3.09 10.87
CA ILE A 13 2.64 -2.35 10.36
C ILE A 13 2.23 -0.94 9.91
N GLY A 14 1.14 -0.83 9.16
CA GLY A 14 0.65 0.45 8.65
C GLY A 14 0.32 1.47 9.74
N LYS A 15 -0.20 1.05 10.90
CA LYS A 15 -0.45 1.94 12.04
C LYS A 15 0.85 2.55 12.57
N HIS A 16 1.86 1.72 12.82
CA HIS A 16 3.16 2.19 13.30
C HIS A 16 3.87 3.07 12.27
N LEU A 17 3.83 2.67 10.99
CA LEU A 17 4.40 3.45 9.89
C LEU A 17 3.73 4.83 9.76
N THR A 18 2.40 4.88 9.77
CA THR A 18 1.66 6.14 9.66
C THR A 18 2.03 7.07 10.80
N LYS A 19 2.09 6.57 12.05
CA LYS A 19 2.52 7.37 13.19
C LYS A 19 3.95 7.90 13.01
N PHE A 20 4.88 7.04 12.62
CA PHE A 20 6.27 7.43 12.39
C PHE A 20 6.39 8.54 11.33
N LEU A 21 5.67 8.42 10.22
CA LEU A 21 5.67 9.43 9.15
C LEU A 21 5.05 10.76 9.60
N LEU A 22 4.01 10.72 10.44
CA LEU A 22 3.39 11.94 10.98
C LEU A 22 4.34 12.70 11.92
N ASP A 23 5.14 11.97 12.70
CA ASP A 23 6.11 12.54 13.64
C ASP A 23 7.41 13.01 12.94
N ASP A 24 7.69 12.54 11.72
CA ASP A 24 8.91 12.85 10.99
C ASP A 24 8.85 14.25 10.31
N PRO A 25 9.80 15.16 10.60
CA PRO A 25 9.86 16.50 9.99
C PRO A 25 10.19 16.51 8.49
N ALA A 26 10.67 15.40 7.92
CA ALA A 26 10.89 15.28 6.47
C ALA A 26 9.58 15.33 5.68
N TYR A 27 8.44 15.03 6.33
CA TYR A 27 7.11 15.02 5.73
C TYR A 27 6.27 16.19 6.19
N SER A 28 5.67 16.88 5.23
CA SER A 28 4.67 17.94 5.45
C SER A 28 3.23 17.40 5.37
N SER A 29 3.02 16.27 4.68
CA SER A 29 1.71 15.62 4.56
C SER A 29 1.86 14.10 4.53
N VAL A 30 0.90 13.40 5.12
CA VAL A 30 0.74 11.95 5.08
C VAL A 30 -0.69 11.66 4.64
N LYS A 31 -0.83 11.20 3.40
CA LYS A 31 -2.11 10.79 2.81
C LYS A 31 -2.34 9.31 3.07
N VAL A 32 -3.45 8.95 3.70
CA VAL A 32 -3.81 7.56 3.94
C VAL A 32 -5.06 7.19 3.15
N PHE A 33 -5.03 6.03 2.48
CA PHE A 33 -6.20 5.50 1.78
C PHE A 33 -6.72 4.28 2.54
N VAL A 34 -7.93 4.41 3.06
CA VAL A 34 -8.49 3.49 4.05
C VAL A 34 -9.96 3.16 3.73
N ARG A 35 -10.43 2.00 4.17
CA ARG A 35 -11.85 1.61 4.05
C ARG A 35 -12.74 2.18 5.17
N ARG A 36 -12.11 2.73 6.22
CA ARG A 36 -12.75 3.34 7.39
C ARG A 36 -11.74 4.28 8.05
N THR A 37 -12.22 5.35 8.67
CA THR A 37 -11.38 6.35 9.33
C THR A 37 -10.45 5.73 10.38
N LEU A 38 -9.27 6.33 10.56
CA LEU A 38 -8.33 5.94 11.63
C LEU A 38 -8.74 6.50 13.00
N ASN A 39 -9.63 7.50 13.05
CA ASN A 39 -10.02 8.25 14.26
C ASN A 39 -8.82 8.88 14.98
N ILE A 40 -7.87 9.43 14.21
CA ILE A 40 -6.73 10.18 14.74
C ILE A 40 -6.79 11.62 14.22
N SER A 41 -6.31 12.58 15.01
CA SER A 41 -6.23 13.98 14.62
C SER A 41 -4.76 14.39 14.56
N ASN A 42 -4.30 14.83 13.39
CA ASN A 42 -2.96 15.36 13.19
C ASN A 42 -2.98 16.35 12.01
N PRO A 43 -2.32 17.52 12.12
CA PRO A 43 -2.35 18.54 11.07
C PRO A 43 -1.70 18.10 9.74
N LYS A 44 -0.81 17.09 9.75
CA LYS A 44 -0.21 16.54 8.53
C LYS A 44 -1.05 15.44 7.89
N LEU A 45 -2.07 14.92 8.57
CA LEU A 45 -2.82 13.76 8.11
C LEU A 45 -3.94 14.18 7.16
N GLU A 46 -3.95 13.54 5.99
CA GLU A 46 -5.06 13.60 5.03
C GLU A 46 -5.64 12.19 4.87
N GLU A 47 -6.88 11.99 5.34
CA GLU A 47 -7.56 10.69 5.21
C GLU A 47 -8.47 10.67 3.97
N HIS A 48 -8.24 9.68 3.10
CA HIS A 48 -9.16 9.33 2.02
C HIS A 48 -9.87 8.01 2.36
N VAL A 49 -11.14 8.12 2.77
CA VAL A 49 -12.01 6.95 2.92
C VAL A 49 -12.51 6.57 1.54
N VAL A 50 -12.10 5.39 1.05
CA VAL A 50 -12.35 4.95 -0.32
C VAL A 50 -12.85 3.52 -0.39
N ASP A 51 -13.60 3.22 -1.45
CA ASP A 51 -13.81 1.84 -1.89
C ASP A 51 -12.67 1.44 -2.86
N PHE A 52 -11.94 0.40 -2.49
CA PHE A 52 -10.84 -0.13 -3.32
C PHE A 52 -11.34 -0.85 -4.58
N ASP A 53 -12.62 -1.19 -4.63
CA ASP A 53 -13.25 -1.72 -5.85
C ASP A 53 -13.48 -0.65 -6.93
N GLU A 54 -13.46 0.63 -6.55
CA GLU A 54 -13.80 1.75 -7.43
C GLU A 54 -12.63 2.72 -7.65
N ILE A 55 -11.40 2.20 -7.75
CA ILE A 55 -10.18 3.03 -7.89
C ILE A 55 -10.24 4.07 -9.01
N SER A 56 -10.96 3.80 -10.10
CA SER A 56 -11.16 4.74 -11.21
C SER A 56 -11.78 6.08 -10.78
N ILE A 57 -12.56 6.10 -9.70
CA ILE A 57 -13.30 7.29 -9.22
C ILE A 57 -12.40 8.26 -8.46
N TRP A 58 -11.34 7.76 -7.82
CA TRP A 58 -10.53 8.54 -6.87
C TRP A 58 -9.03 8.43 -7.09
N LYS A 59 -8.59 7.70 -8.13
CA LYS A 59 -7.16 7.52 -8.43
C LYS A 59 -6.42 8.83 -8.62
N ASP A 60 -7.07 9.88 -9.08
CA ASP A 60 -6.52 11.23 -9.22
C ASP A 60 -6.01 11.82 -7.90
N LYS A 61 -6.53 11.34 -6.76
CA LYS A 61 -6.08 11.76 -5.43
C LYS A 61 -4.76 11.12 -5.00
N ILE A 62 -4.31 10.06 -5.68
CA ILE A 62 -3.06 9.34 -5.37
C ILE A 62 -1.87 10.18 -5.84
N THR A 63 -1.54 11.23 -5.08
CA THR A 63 -0.51 12.21 -5.42
C THR A 63 0.42 12.42 -4.22
N GLY A 64 1.73 12.47 -4.49
CA GLY A 64 2.77 12.59 -3.47
C GLY A 64 4.12 12.15 -4.00
N ASP A 65 5.09 11.99 -3.09
CA ASP A 65 6.47 11.66 -3.46
C ASP A 65 6.76 10.16 -3.29
N GLU A 66 6.26 9.57 -2.20
CA GLU A 66 6.61 8.23 -1.75
C GLU A 66 5.36 7.42 -1.39
N LEU A 67 5.18 6.25 -2.02
CA LEU A 67 4.11 5.31 -1.70
C LEU A 67 4.62 4.18 -0.80
N TYR A 68 4.00 4.04 0.36
CA TYR A 68 4.18 2.95 1.30
C TYR A 68 3.00 1.97 1.24
N SER A 69 3.26 0.75 0.77
CA SER A 69 2.29 -0.34 0.74
C SER A 69 2.50 -1.29 1.91
N ALA A 70 1.61 -1.20 2.90
CA ALA A 70 1.55 -2.10 4.06
C ALA A 70 0.19 -2.83 4.16
N MET A 71 -0.53 -2.91 3.05
CA MET A 71 -1.80 -3.64 2.98
C MET A 71 -1.54 -5.15 3.03
N GLY A 72 -2.51 -5.89 3.55
CA GLY A 72 -2.50 -7.34 3.54
C GLY A 72 -3.56 -7.89 4.47
N THR A 73 -3.99 -9.11 4.20
CA THR A 73 -4.93 -9.82 5.04
C THR A 73 -4.51 -11.27 5.21
N THR A 74 -5.18 -11.98 6.12
CA THR A 74 -5.02 -13.43 6.28
C THR A 74 -6.19 -14.13 5.59
N ILE A 75 -6.00 -15.38 5.18
CA ILE A 75 -7.07 -16.19 4.58
C ILE A 75 -8.32 -16.24 5.47
N LYS A 76 -8.13 -16.32 6.80
CA LYS A 76 -9.20 -16.32 7.79
C LYS A 76 -10.01 -15.02 7.79
N LYS A 77 -9.35 -13.87 7.60
CA LYS A 77 -10.01 -12.56 7.54
C LYS A 77 -10.61 -12.27 6.17
N ALA A 78 -10.00 -12.79 5.10
CA ALA A 78 -10.48 -12.61 3.74
C ALA A 78 -11.69 -13.49 3.42
N GLY A 79 -11.80 -14.66 4.06
CA GLY A 79 -12.86 -15.64 3.82
C GLY A 79 -12.56 -16.60 2.66
N SER A 80 -11.82 -16.17 1.64
CA SER A 80 -11.40 -17.03 0.52
C SER A 80 -10.04 -16.64 -0.06
N LYS A 81 -9.48 -17.53 -0.89
CA LYS A 81 -8.21 -17.28 -1.60
C LYS A 81 -8.37 -16.15 -2.61
N GLU A 82 -9.51 -16.11 -3.28
CA GLU A 82 -9.85 -15.10 -4.29
C GLU A 82 -9.94 -13.72 -3.62
N ALA A 83 -10.62 -13.64 -2.48
CA ALA A 83 -10.70 -12.40 -1.70
C ALA A 83 -9.34 -11.97 -1.15
N GLN A 84 -8.52 -12.91 -0.66
CA GLN A 84 -7.17 -12.60 -0.20
C GLN A 84 -6.28 -12.12 -1.36
N TYR A 85 -6.34 -12.78 -2.51
CA TYR A 85 -5.60 -12.38 -3.70
C TYR A 85 -6.01 -10.98 -4.16
N LYS A 86 -7.32 -10.68 -4.18
CA LYS A 86 -7.83 -9.35 -4.52
C LYS A 86 -7.22 -8.25 -3.63
N ILE A 87 -7.12 -8.51 -2.32
CA ILE A 87 -6.57 -7.55 -1.36
C ILE A 87 -5.04 -7.48 -1.39
N ASP A 88 -4.36 -8.62 -1.32
CA ASP A 88 -2.91 -8.71 -1.19
C ASP A 88 -2.17 -8.51 -2.51
N VAL A 89 -2.84 -8.63 -3.67
CA VAL A 89 -2.23 -8.48 -4.99
C VAL A 89 -2.95 -7.42 -5.81
N THR A 90 -4.23 -7.63 -6.13
CA THR A 90 -4.93 -6.78 -7.11
C THR A 90 -5.01 -5.32 -6.66
N TYR A 91 -5.55 -5.05 -5.47
CA TYR A 91 -5.67 -3.67 -4.99
C TYR A 91 -4.32 -2.98 -4.82
N GLN A 92 -3.30 -3.68 -4.31
CA GLN A 92 -1.97 -3.08 -4.15
C GLN A 92 -1.31 -2.76 -5.48
N TYR A 93 -1.44 -3.67 -6.45
CA TYR A 93 -0.87 -3.47 -7.78
C TYR A 93 -1.58 -2.33 -8.51
N GLU A 94 -2.90 -2.28 -8.53
CA GLU A 94 -3.66 -1.19 -9.17
C GLU A 94 -3.37 0.15 -8.50
N PHE A 95 -3.22 0.19 -7.18
CA PHE A 95 -2.83 1.40 -6.46
C PHE A 95 -1.41 1.85 -6.84
N ALA A 96 -0.45 0.93 -6.87
CA ALA A 96 0.93 1.24 -7.25
C ALA A 96 1.01 1.73 -8.71
N LYS A 97 0.24 1.11 -9.61
CA LYS A 97 0.13 1.52 -11.01
C LYS A 97 -0.45 2.95 -11.13
N ALA A 98 -1.55 3.23 -10.44
CA ALA A 98 -2.13 4.57 -10.45
C ALA A 98 -1.18 5.62 -9.83
N ALA A 99 -0.45 5.24 -8.78
CA ALA A 99 0.54 6.13 -8.15
C ALA A 99 1.64 6.55 -9.13
N VAL A 100 2.24 5.60 -9.86
CA VAL A 100 3.28 5.93 -10.85
C VAL A 100 2.72 6.69 -12.05
N GLU A 101 1.49 6.39 -12.48
CA GLU A 101 0.77 7.17 -13.52
C GLU A 101 0.57 8.64 -13.10
N ASN A 102 0.36 8.88 -11.80
CA ASN A 102 0.26 10.23 -11.23
C ASN A 102 1.62 10.86 -10.86
N GLY A 103 2.73 10.23 -11.22
CA GLY A 103 4.07 10.78 -11.03
C GLY A 103 4.71 10.52 -9.67
N VAL A 104 4.13 9.65 -8.82
CA VAL A 104 4.80 9.17 -7.60
C VAL A 104 6.06 8.40 -7.99
N ARG A 105 7.20 8.73 -7.39
CA ARG A 105 8.52 8.27 -7.87
C ARG A 105 9.08 7.08 -7.11
N ASP A 106 8.74 6.98 -5.83
CA ASP A 106 9.34 6.02 -4.92
C ASP A 106 8.28 5.10 -4.32
N TYR A 107 8.55 3.79 -4.34
CA TYR A 107 7.63 2.75 -3.86
C TYR A 107 8.30 1.84 -2.82
N PHE A 108 7.62 1.65 -1.69
CA PHE A 108 8.06 0.88 -0.55
C PHE A 108 7.01 -0.18 -0.22
N LEU A 109 7.31 -1.46 -0.47
CA LEU A 109 6.40 -2.58 -0.24
C LEU A 109 6.80 -3.39 0.98
N VAL A 110 5.88 -3.53 1.94
CA VAL A 110 5.96 -4.52 3.00
C VAL A 110 5.43 -5.86 2.49
N SER A 111 6.35 -6.76 2.20
CA SER A 111 6.07 -8.12 1.74
C SER A 111 6.12 -9.09 2.93
N SER A 112 6.68 -10.29 2.73
CA SER A 112 6.79 -11.32 3.75
C SER A 112 8.04 -12.17 3.55
N SER A 113 8.58 -12.65 4.67
CA SER A 113 9.68 -13.59 4.69
C SER A 113 9.32 -14.84 3.88
N GLY A 114 10.13 -15.14 2.87
CA GLY A 114 9.90 -16.28 1.97
C GLY A 114 8.91 -16.03 0.81
N ALA A 115 8.50 -14.78 0.56
CA ALA A 115 7.77 -14.42 -0.65
C ALA A 115 8.46 -14.98 -1.92
N ASN A 116 7.71 -15.76 -2.70
CA ASN A 116 8.22 -16.47 -3.87
C ASN A 116 7.06 -16.84 -4.81
N ALA A 117 7.00 -16.23 -6.00
CA ALA A 117 5.95 -16.46 -6.99
C ALA A 117 5.84 -17.92 -7.48
N LYS A 118 6.89 -18.74 -7.27
CA LYS A 118 6.91 -20.17 -7.61
C LYS A 118 6.53 -21.09 -6.44
N SER A 119 6.18 -20.54 -5.27
CA SER A 119 5.86 -21.34 -4.09
C SER A 119 4.56 -22.14 -4.25
N LYS A 120 4.54 -23.36 -3.72
CA LYS A 120 3.29 -24.15 -3.59
C LYS A 120 2.36 -23.57 -2.52
N LEU A 121 2.91 -22.89 -1.52
CA LEU A 121 2.14 -22.25 -0.45
C LEU A 121 1.51 -20.96 -0.97
N PHE A 122 0.18 -20.88 -0.88
CA PHE A 122 -0.64 -19.81 -1.44
C PHE A 122 -0.15 -18.41 -1.00
N TYR A 123 0.05 -18.20 0.30
CA TYR A 123 0.44 -16.90 0.83
C TYR A 123 1.82 -16.42 0.33
N MET A 124 2.83 -17.29 0.36
CA MET A 124 4.17 -16.99 -0.17
C MET A 124 4.12 -16.72 -1.68
N ARG A 125 3.27 -17.46 -2.40
CA ARG A 125 3.07 -17.29 -3.84
C ARG A 125 2.50 -15.93 -4.18
N ILE A 126 1.39 -15.53 -3.57
CA ILE A 126 0.74 -14.25 -3.89
C ILE A 126 1.61 -13.05 -3.50
N LYS A 127 2.37 -13.15 -2.40
CA LYS A 127 3.33 -12.10 -2.01
C LYS A 127 4.46 -11.98 -3.04
N GLY A 128 5.05 -13.10 -3.46
CA GLY A 128 6.07 -13.08 -4.50
C GLY A 128 5.53 -12.60 -5.85
N GLU A 129 4.28 -12.95 -6.19
CA GLU A 129 3.65 -12.46 -7.42
C GLU A 129 3.46 -10.94 -7.43
N LEU A 130 3.00 -10.36 -6.31
CA LEU A 130 2.93 -8.91 -6.19
C LEU A 130 4.32 -8.28 -6.35
N GLU A 131 5.35 -8.84 -5.69
CA GLU A 131 6.71 -8.33 -5.82
C GLU A 131 7.22 -8.32 -7.27
N GLU A 132 6.97 -9.38 -8.04
CA GLU A 132 7.35 -9.42 -9.45
C GLU A 132 6.55 -8.41 -10.29
N LYS A 133 5.25 -8.25 -10.03
CA LYS A 133 4.40 -7.28 -10.73
C LYS A 133 4.85 -5.83 -10.50
N VAL A 134 5.11 -5.44 -9.26
CA VAL A 134 5.47 -4.05 -8.92
C VAL A 134 6.86 -3.67 -9.43
N LYS A 135 7.79 -4.63 -9.52
CA LYS A 135 9.13 -4.41 -10.09
C LYS A 135 9.10 -3.97 -11.56
N LEU A 136 8.01 -4.27 -12.27
CA LEU A 136 7.83 -3.87 -13.67
C LEU A 136 7.25 -2.46 -13.83
N LEU A 137 6.79 -1.84 -12.73
CA LEU A 137 6.27 -0.49 -12.76
C LEU A 137 7.43 0.54 -12.83
N PRO A 138 7.29 1.62 -13.60
CA PRO A 138 8.36 2.59 -13.85
C PRO A 138 8.61 3.56 -12.69
N PHE A 139 8.67 3.06 -11.45
CA PHE A 139 9.14 3.85 -10.32
C PHE A 139 10.65 4.08 -10.42
N ASN A 140 11.12 5.25 -10.00
CA ASN A 140 12.54 5.55 -9.92
C ASN A 140 13.23 4.68 -8.85
N LYS A 141 12.49 4.32 -7.80
CA LYS A 141 12.99 3.53 -6.69
C LYS A 141 11.93 2.57 -6.20
N ILE A 142 12.29 1.29 -6.11
CA ILE A 142 11.47 0.25 -5.50
C ILE A 142 12.26 -0.38 -4.34
N ARG A 143 11.67 -0.41 -3.15
CA ARG A 143 12.20 -1.09 -1.97
C ARG A 143 11.18 -2.09 -1.46
N ILE A 144 11.59 -3.34 -1.30
CA ILE A 144 10.75 -4.43 -0.82
C ILE A 144 11.34 -4.94 0.49
N PHE A 145 10.53 -4.95 1.55
CA PHE A 145 10.89 -5.43 2.88
C PHE A 145 10.24 -6.81 3.09
N ARG A 146 11.03 -7.80 3.52
CA ARG A 146 10.59 -9.19 3.72
C ARG A 146 10.86 -9.64 5.15
#